data_AF-A0A3R7AGU8-F1
#
_entry.id   AF-A0A3R7AGU8-F1
#
_cell.length_a   1.000
_cell.length_b   1.000
_cell.length_c   1.000
_cell.angle_alpha   90.00
_cell.angle_beta   90.00
_cell.angle_gamma   90.00
#
_symmetry.space_group_name_H-M   'P 1'
#
loop_
_entity.id
_entity.type
_entity.pdbx_description
1 polymer ?
#
loop_
_entity_poly.entity_id
_entity_poly.type
_entity_poly.pdbx_seq_one_letter_code
_entity_poly.pdbx_strand_id
1 'polypeptide(L)'
;MFTVGPPEKQATVYLDKDQLDRETIKQIEAINAHESVTNVRIMPDVHKGNGCCVGFTSKLTDSVLPGLIGGDIGCGIAMHPLPSSLLSKKNALTKLDKVIQRHVPMGNGYDRVHATPLMQPSQYATYFALAQQDATSFATAFETAFNLDIRPHMPTYSFEWWRSRCDVLGSNFDYDLQSLGTLGGGNHFVEINDGHDGGGYITVHTGSRNFGQRVARFHQGGGSTDRTRNVLLDDNNTHDSPRRPSRALHGAAASAYFFDMIWAQTYASMNRRAILSVVLNAVGVEFDEASIVESVHNYIDFRDLVVRKGAIRCHAGERCVVASTCATESWSAKAKATPRGTCRGPMAAAAFDRAKPCSCAKEAP
;
A
#
# COMPACT_ATOMS: atom_id res chain seq x y z
N MET A 1 1.14 21.57 -15.06
CA MET A 1 -0.23 21.03 -14.88
C MET A 1 -0.99 21.12 -16.20
N PHE A 2 -1.62 20.03 -16.64
CA PHE A 2 -2.41 19.98 -17.88
C PHE A 2 -3.54 18.93 -17.74
N THR A 3 -4.41 18.83 -18.75
CA THR A 3 -5.50 17.85 -18.78
C THR A 3 -5.35 16.87 -19.95
N VAL A 4 -5.88 15.66 -19.75
CA VAL A 4 -5.84 14.53 -20.70
C VAL A 4 -7.23 13.90 -20.80
N GLY A 5 -7.63 13.47 -21.99
CA GLY A 5 -8.95 12.87 -22.23
C GLY A 5 -9.97 13.84 -22.86
N PRO A 6 -11.18 13.34 -23.15
CA PRO A 6 -12.20 14.13 -23.83
C PRO A 6 -12.84 15.18 -22.88
N PRO A 7 -13.49 16.24 -23.42
CA PRO A 7 -14.00 17.36 -22.61
C PRO A 7 -14.92 16.96 -21.46
N GLU A 8 -15.76 15.95 -21.66
CA GLU A 8 -16.71 15.41 -20.68
C GLU A 8 -16.04 14.58 -19.57
N LYS A 9 -14.77 14.21 -19.76
CA LYS A 9 -14.03 13.33 -18.85
C LYS A 9 -12.54 13.64 -18.85
N GLN A 10 -12.17 14.75 -18.26
CA GLN A 10 -10.77 15.18 -18.18
C GLN A 10 -10.07 14.61 -16.94
N ALA A 11 -8.93 13.95 -17.15
CA ALA A 11 -7.94 13.68 -16.11
C ALA A 11 -7.06 14.91 -15.91
N THR A 12 -6.78 15.27 -14.67
CA THR A 12 -5.87 16.38 -14.33
C THR A 12 -4.51 15.84 -13.95
N VAL A 13 -3.46 16.34 -14.61
CA VAL A 13 -2.07 15.92 -14.39
C VAL A 13 -1.29 17.06 -13.75
N TYR A 14 -0.71 16.80 -12.58
CA TYR A 14 0.09 17.74 -11.80
C TYR A 14 1.58 17.68 -12.16
N LEU A 15 1.89 17.43 -13.42
CA LEU A 15 3.23 17.46 -14.00
C LEU A 15 3.21 18.36 -15.25
N ASP A 16 4.37 18.78 -15.72
CA ASP A 16 4.48 19.42 -17.03
C ASP A 16 4.51 18.35 -18.13
N LYS A 17 3.85 18.61 -19.26
CA LYS A 17 3.58 17.60 -20.28
C LYS A 17 4.85 17.04 -20.93
N ASP A 18 5.89 17.86 -21.03
CA ASP A 18 7.21 17.53 -21.57
C ASP A 18 8.02 16.59 -20.66
N GLN A 19 7.64 16.47 -19.38
CA GLN A 19 8.28 15.57 -18.41
C GLN A 19 7.65 14.17 -18.38
N LEU A 20 6.58 13.93 -19.17
CA LEU A 20 5.84 12.69 -19.18
C LEU A 20 6.10 11.89 -20.46
N ASP A 21 6.48 10.62 -20.31
CA ASP A 21 6.69 9.76 -21.47
C ASP A 21 5.37 9.37 -22.14
N ARG A 22 5.46 9.03 -23.44
CA ARG A 22 4.28 8.72 -24.27
C ARG A 22 3.51 7.50 -23.78
N GLU A 23 4.17 6.50 -23.20
CA GLU A 23 3.51 5.27 -22.75
C GLU A 23 2.71 5.52 -21.48
N THR A 24 3.22 6.35 -20.57
CA THR A 24 2.47 6.81 -19.40
C THR A 24 1.25 7.64 -19.79
N ILE A 25 1.37 8.54 -20.78
CA ILE A 25 0.21 9.30 -21.31
C ILE A 25 -0.87 8.36 -21.84
N LYS A 26 -0.52 7.40 -22.70
CA LYS A 26 -1.47 6.41 -23.23
C LYS A 26 -2.15 5.61 -22.13
N GLN A 27 -1.41 5.24 -21.08
CA GLN A 27 -1.97 4.53 -19.95
C GLN A 27 -2.99 5.39 -19.18
N ILE A 28 -2.69 6.66 -18.94
CA ILE A 28 -3.64 7.61 -18.33
C ILE A 28 -4.90 7.74 -19.19
N GLU A 29 -4.76 7.93 -20.51
CA GLU A 29 -5.87 8.04 -21.45
C GLU A 29 -6.76 6.80 -21.42
N ALA A 30 -6.17 5.60 -21.51
CA ALA A 30 -6.89 4.35 -21.51
C ALA A 30 -7.67 4.12 -20.19
N ILE A 31 -7.05 4.43 -19.05
CA ILE A 31 -7.69 4.28 -17.74
C ILE A 31 -8.82 5.29 -17.58
N ASN A 32 -8.57 6.56 -17.93
CA ASN A 32 -9.54 7.63 -17.82
C ASN A 32 -10.75 7.40 -18.75
N ALA A 33 -10.57 6.77 -19.91
CA ALA A 33 -11.67 6.42 -20.80
C ALA A 33 -12.63 5.36 -20.21
N HIS A 34 -12.20 4.53 -19.26
CA HIS A 34 -13.00 3.42 -18.74
C HIS A 34 -14.20 3.90 -17.90
N GLU A 35 -15.40 3.34 -18.12
CA GLU A 35 -16.66 3.78 -17.49
C GLU A 35 -16.62 3.78 -15.94
N SER A 36 -16.08 2.73 -15.32
CA SER A 36 -15.90 2.63 -13.85
C SER A 36 -14.79 3.50 -13.26
N VAL A 37 -14.27 4.48 -14.00
CA VAL A 37 -13.25 5.42 -13.54
C VAL A 37 -13.78 6.83 -13.70
N THR A 38 -13.68 7.63 -12.64
CA THR A 38 -14.10 9.04 -12.69
C THR A 38 -13.23 9.93 -11.80
N ASN A 39 -13.25 11.24 -12.09
CA ASN A 39 -12.53 12.26 -11.34
C ASN A 39 -11.02 11.96 -11.19
N VAL A 40 -10.35 11.63 -12.30
CA VAL A 40 -8.95 11.22 -12.29
C VAL A 40 -8.02 12.40 -11.97
N ARG A 41 -7.13 12.18 -10.99
CA ARG A 41 -6.03 13.08 -10.65
C ARG A 41 -4.71 12.32 -10.65
N ILE A 42 -3.73 12.84 -11.38
CA ILE A 42 -2.42 12.22 -11.60
C ILE A 42 -1.32 13.07 -10.94
N MET A 43 -0.61 12.46 -10.01
CA MET A 43 0.45 13.06 -9.20
C MET A 43 1.75 13.30 -10.00
N PRO A 44 2.62 14.25 -9.58
CA PRO A 44 3.89 14.55 -10.26
C PRO A 44 4.86 13.38 -10.44
N ASP A 45 4.79 12.36 -9.58
CA ASP A 45 5.64 11.17 -9.62
C ASP A 45 5.13 10.08 -10.56
N VAL A 46 4.14 10.42 -11.40
CA VAL A 46 3.50 9.50 -12.32
C VAL A 46 4.51 8.82 -13.26
N HIS A 47 4.35 7.52 -13.42
CA HIS A 47 5.07 6.72 -14.39
C HIS A 47 4.26 5.47 -14.73
N LYS A 48 4.60 4.85 -15.88
CA LYS A 48 4.00 3.59 -16.32
C LYS A 48 4.07 2.56 -15.20
N GLY A 49 2.92 1.95 -14.91
CA GLY A 49 2.81 0.88 -13.93
C GLY A 49 2.13 -0.36 -14.51
N ASN A 50 2.16 -1.46 -13.74
CA ASN A 50 1.49 -2.69 -14.14
C ASN A 50 -0.04 -2.54 -14.01
N GLY A 51 -0.74 -2.51 -15.15
CA GLY A 51 -2.20 -2.29 -15.23
C GLY A 51 -2.58 -0.82 -15.14
N CYS A 52 -2.27 -0.18 -14.00
CA CYS A 52 -2.49 1.25 -13.74
C CYS A 52 -1.18 2.00 -13.55
N CYS A 53 -1.09 3.27 -13.98
CA CYS A 53 0.05 4.13 -13.71
C CYS A 53 0.21 4.37 -12.21
N VAL A 54 1.46 4.52 -11.75
CA VAL A 54 1.76 4.97 -10.39
C VAL A 54 1.48 6.47 -10.31
N GLY A 55 1.17 7.01 -9.13
CA GLY A 55 0.73 8.41 -8.96
C GLY A 55 -0.74 8.63 -9.35
N PHE A 56 -1.53 7.57 -9.43
CA PHE A 56 -2.93 7.63 -9.86
C PHE A 56 -3.88 7.78 -8.68
N THR A 57 -4.90 8.62 -8.86
CA THR A 57 -6.10 8.62 -8.01
C THR A 57 -7.38 8.79 -8.82
N SER A 58 -8.47 8.22 -8.33
CA SER A 58 -9.83 8.41 -8.86
C SER A 58 -10.86 8.33 -7.74
N LYS A 59 -12.05 8.86 -7.98
CA LYS A 59 -13.19 8.50 -7.14
C LYS A 59 -13.60 7.05 -7.40
N LEU A 60 -13.98 6.36 -6.34
CA LEU A 60 -14.63 5.06 -6.42
C LEU A 60 -16.02 5.25 -7.05
N THR A 61 -16.46 4.26 -7.82
CA THR A 61 -17.83 4.19 -8.34
C THR A 61 -18.56 2.99 -7.71
N ASP A 62 -19.78 2.71 -8.16
CA ASP A 62 -20.52 1.48 -7.82
C ASP A 62 -19.87 0.19 -8.36
N SER A 63 -18.79 0.36 -9.13
CA SER A 63 -18.01 -0.66 -9.80
C SER A 63 -16.52 -0.37 -9.58
N VAL A 64 -15.67 -1.35 -9.88
CA VAL A 64 -14.25 -1.21 -9.62
C VAL A 64 -13.42 -2.04 -10.59
N LEU A 65 -12.27 -1.50 -10.96
CA LEU A 65 -11.24 -2.25 -11.67
C LEU A 65 -10.16 -2.67 -10.68
N PRO A 66 -10.07 -3.96 -10.30
CA PRO A 66 -9.00 -4.46 -9.42
C PRO A 66 -7.57 -4.14 -9.94
N GLY A 67 -7.41 -3.99 -11.26
CA GLY A 67 -6.15 -3.56 -11.88
C GLY A 67 -5.67 -2.15 -11.48
N LEU A 68 -6.54 -1.30 -10.92
CA LEU A 68 -6.19 0.07 -10.54
C LEU A 68 -5.27 0.16 -9.33
N ILE A 69 -5.30 -0.82 -8.44
CA ILE A 69 -4.48 -0.83 -7.20
C ILE A 69 -3.18 -1.61 -7.45
N GLY A 70 -3.28 -2.78 -8.09
CA GLY A 70 -2.17 -3.69 -8.30
C GLY A 70 -2.07 -4.79 -7.24
N GLY A 71 -0.99 -5.58 -7.30
CA GLY A 71 -0.81 -6.77 -6.45
C GLY A 71 -0.37 -6.48 -5.02
N ASP A 72 0.22 -5.31 -4.76
CA ASP A 72 0.75 -4.97 -3.45
C ASP A 72 -0.22 -4.06 -2.69
N ILE A 73 -1.37 -4.65 -2.34
CA ILE A 73 -2.46 -3.95 -1.65
C ILE A 73 -1.99 -3.49 -0.28
N GLY A 74 -2.34 -2.28 0.11
CA GLY A 74 -1.95 -1.69 1.39
C GLY A 74 -0.46 -1.37 1.50
N CYS A 75 0.32 -1.42 0.40
CA CYS A 75 1.71 -0.98 0.40
C CYS A 75 1.81 0.43 0.95
N GLY A 76 2.72 0.63 1.90
CA GLY A 76 2.78 1.84 2.69
C GLY A 76 4.07 1.96 3.47
N ILE A 77 4.28 3.14 4.03
CA ILE A 77 5.43 3.45 4.87
C ILE A 77 4.92 3.74 6.27
N ALA A 78 5.57 3.15 7.28
CA ALA A 78 5.36 3.48 8.68
C ALA A 78 6.69 3.91 9.31
N MET A 79 6.68 5.04 10.01
CA MET A 79 7.83 5.57 10.74
C MET A 79 7.53 5.55 12.25
N HIS A 80 8.51 5.12 13.04
CA HIS A 80 8.46 5.25 14.50
C HIS A 80 9.71 6.00 14.99
N PRO A 81 9.57 6.95 15.93
CA PRO A 81 10.72 7.68 16.46
C PRO A 81 11.70 6.76 17.19
N LEU A 82 12.98 7.08 17.09
CA LEU A 82 14.08 6.49 17.83
C LEU A 82 14.73 7.57 18.71
N PRO A 83 14.98 7.28 19.99
CA PRO A 83 15.55 8.27 20.89
C PRO A 83 17.01 8.57 20.53
N SER A 84 17.44 9.82 20.72
CA SER A 84 18.83 10.24 20.51
C SER A 84 19.82 9.46 21.37
N SER A 85 19.39 9.01 22.55
CA SER A 85 20.17 8.15 23.45
C SER A 85 20.48 6.77 22.87
N LEU A 86 19.67 6.26 21.92
CA LEU A 86 19.97 5.04 21.18
C LEU A 86 20.99 5.31 20.07
N LEU A 87 20.75 6.37 19.28
CA LEU A 87 21.54 6.68 18.08
C LEU A 87 22.92 7.25 18.38
N SER A 88 23.11 7.88 19.55
CA SER A 88 24.42 8.41 20.00
C SER A 88 25.40 7.32 20.46
N LYS A 89 24.94 6.07 20.66
CA LYS A 89 25.81 4.96 21.08
C LYS A 89 26.80 4.59 19.97
N LYS A 90 28.04 4.25 20.35
CA LYS A 90 29.04 3.72 19.42
C LYS A 90 28.48 2.49 18.68
N ASN A 91 28.58 2.52 17.34
CA ASN A 91 28.09 1.49 16.43
C ASN A 91 26.57 1.25 16.48
N ALA A 92 25.76 2.25 16.87
CA ALA A 92 24.30 2.12 16.96
C ALA A 92 23.67 1.63 15.64
N LEU A 93 24.02 2.24 14.51
CA LEU A 93 23.47 1.87 13.20
C LEU A 93 23.84 0.44 12.80
N THR A 94 25.09 0.02 13.01
CA THR A 94 25.51 -1.37 12.73
C THR A 94 24.78 -2.38 13.62
N LYS A 95 24.48 -2.02 14.87
CA LYS A 95 23.69 -2.88 15.77
C LYS A 95 22.24 -2.97 15.30
N LEU A 96 21.63 -1.84 14.93
CA LEU A 96 20.28 -1.79 14.38
C LEU A 96 20.16 -2.63 13.11
N ASP A 97 21.08 -2.45 12.17
CA ASP A 97 21.13 -3.24 10.93
C ASP A 97 21.20 -4.76 11.21
N LYS A 98 22.09 -5.19 12.11
CA LYS A 98 22.15 -6.60 12.54
C LYS A 98 20.87 -7.10 13.20
N VAL A 99 20.22 -6.26 14.01
CA VAL A 99 18.94 -6.61 14.65
C VAL A 99 17.86 -6.77 13.59
N ILE A 100 17.76 -5.84 12.64
CA ILE A 100 16.81 -5.88 11.54
C ILE A 100 17.03 -7.15 10.71
N GLN A 101 18.25 -7.41 10.23
CA GLN A 101 18.57 -8.59 9.43
C GLN A 101 18.29 -9.91 10.16
N ARG A 102 18.47 -9.93 11.50
CA ARG A 102 18.23 -11.13 12.31
C ARG A 102 16.74 -11.41 12.53
N HIS A 103 15.91 -10.38 12.67
CA HIS A 103 14.52 -10.55 13.12
C HIS A 103 13.48 -10.26 12.04
N VAL A 104 13.87 -9.69 10.90
CA VAL A 104 12.96 -9.36 9.81
C VAL A 104 13.37 -10.19 8.59
N PRO A 105 12.68 -11.31 8.29
CA PRO A 105 12.90 -12.05 7.05
C PRO A 105 12.65 -11.16 5.83
N MET A 106 13.52 -11.29 4.83
CA MET A 106 13.52 -10.46 3.62
C MET A 106 13.73 -11.31 2.37
N GLY A 107 13.36 -10.74 1.22
CA GLY A 107 13.43 -11.40 -0.07
C GLY A 107 12.16 -12.15 -0.44
N ASN A 108 12.25 -12.90 -1.53
CA ASN A 108 11.15 -13.66 -2.11
C ASN A 108 11.41 -15.16 -1.90
N GLY A 109 10.33 -15.94 -1.83
CA GLY A 109 10.41 -17.40 -1.68
C GLY A 109 9.69 -17.91 -0.42
N TYR A 110 9.35 -19.19 -0.45
CA TYR A 110 8.60 -19.85 0.62
C TYR A 110 9.38 -20.00 1.93
N ASP A 111 10.72 -19.91 1.86
CA ASP A 111 11.65 -20.01 2.98
C ASP A 111 12.00 -18.65 3.61
N ARG A 112 11.52 -17.54 3.03
CA ARG A 112 11.80 -16.16 3.49
C ARG A 112 10.71 -15.61 4.41
N VAL A 113 10.24 -16.47 5.31
CA VAL A 113 9.20 -16.18 6.30
C VAL A 113 9.63 -16.62 7.70
N HIS A 114 8.85 -16.28 8.72
CA HIS A 114 9.12 -16.76 10.08
C HIS A 114 8.84 -18.25 10.20
N ALA A 115 9.65 -18.98 10.97
CA ALA A 115 9.43 -20.41 11.21
C ALA A 115 8.09 -20.67 11.92
N THR A 116 7.70 -19.75 12.81
CA THR A 116 6.41 -19.76 13.52
C THR A 116 5.75 -18.40 13.39
N PRO A 117 4.41 -18.32 13.38
CA PRO A 117 3.71 -17.03 13.37
C PRO A 117 4.20 -16.11 14.49
N LEU A 118 4.50 -14.86 14.13
CA LEU A 118 5.09 -13.89 15.07
C LEU A 118 4.08 -13.40 16.12
N MET A 119 2.82 -13.22 15.72
CA MET A 119 1.77 -12.69 16.57
C MET A 119 0.97 -13.81 17.25
N GLN A 120 0.54 -13.55 18.48
CA GLN A 120 -0.34 -14.44 19.23
C GLN A 120 -1.78 -14.36 18.74
N PRO A 121 -2.57 -15.44 18.80
CA PRO A 121 -3.97 -15.46 18.35
C PRO A 121 -4.84 -14.34 18.92
N SER A 122 -4.64 -13.95 20.19
CA SER A 122 -5.38 -12.87 20.83
C SER A 122 -5.17 -11.50 20.18
N GLN A 123 -4.00 -11.26 19.60
CA GLN A 123 -3.69 -9.99 18.93
C GLN A 123 -4.47 -9.85 17.62
N TYR A 124 -4.78 -10.97 16.93
CA TYR A 124 -5.57 -10.93 15.70
C TYR A 124 -7.02 -10.55 15.94
N ALA A 125 -7.58 -10.83 17.13
CA ALA A 125 -8.96 -10.46 17.46
C ALA A 125 -9.20 -8.94 17.34
N THR A 126 -8.22 -8.13 17.76
CA THR A 126 -8.27 -6.67 17.61
C THR A 126 -8.29 -6.25 16.13
N TYR A 127 -7.51 -6.91 15.28
CA TYR A 127 -7.47 -6.59 13.85
C TYR A 127 -8.68 -7.11 13.08
N PHE A 128 -9.27 -8.24 13.48
CA PHE A 128 -10.56 -8.67 12.96
C PHE A 128 -11.66 -7.67 13.31
N ALA A 129 -11.69 -7.18 14.56
CA ALA A 129 -12.65 -6.15 14.97
C ALA A 129 -12.45 -4.83 14.19
N LEU A 130 -11.19 -4.41 13.98
CA LEU A 130 -10.87 -3.23 13.17
C LEU A 130 -11.36 -3.40 11.72
N ALA A 131 -11.06 -4.53 11.09
CA ALA A 131 -11.53 -4.83 9.73
C ALA A 131 -13.07 -4.85 9.65
N GLN A 132 -13.74 -5.38 10.68
CA GLN A 132 -15.21 -5.39 10.75
C GLN A 132 -15.81 -3.99 10.87
N GLN A 133 -15.17 -3.12 11.66
CA GLN A 133 -15.56 -1.72 11.81
C GLN A 133 -15.40 -0.97 10.48
N ASP A 134 -14.27 -1.17 9.80
CA ASP A 134 -14.01 -0.58 8.48
C ASP A 134 -15.02 -1.06 7.44
N ALA A 135 -15.33 -2.36 7.41
CA ALA A 135 -16.34 -2.93 6.51
C ALA A 135 -17.75 -2.37 6.76
N THR A 136 -18.12 -2.19 8.02
CA THR A 136 -19.43 -1.64 8.40
C THR A 136 -19.54 -0.16 8.03
N SER A 137 -18.47 0.61 8.30
CA SER A 137 -18.39 2.03 7.96
C SER A 137 -18.41 2.22 6.45
N PHE A 138 -17.64 1.40 5.72
CA PHE A 138 -17.62 1.39 4.27
C PHE A 138 -18.98 1.06 3.67
N ALA A 139 -19.65 -0.01 4.13
CA ALA A 139 -20.96 -0.39 3.60
C ALA A 139 -21.99 0.75 3.74
N THR A 140 -21.93 1.49 4.85
CA THR A 140 -22.78 2.67 5.08
C THR A 140 -22.42 3.84 4.15
N ALA A 141 -21.13 4.12 3.96
CA ALA A 141 -20.67 5.16 3.03
C ALA A 141 -21.01 4.81 1.57
N PHE A 142 -20.89 3.53 1.20
CA PHE A 142 -21.19 3.03 -0.13
C PHE A 142 -22.69 3.11 -0.44
N GLU A 143 -23.55 2.69 0.50
CA GLU A 143 -25.00 2.84 0.37
C GLU A 143 -25.40 4.31 0.24
N THR A 144 -24.81 5.20 1.05
CA THR A 144 -25.06 6.64 0.96
C THR A 144 -24.65 7.22 -0.40
N ALA A 145 -23.52 6.78 -0.95
CA ALA A 145 -22.96 7.32 -2.18
C ALA A 145 -23.65 6.77 -3.45
N PHE A 146 -24.08 5.51 -3.43
CA PHE A 146 -24.54 4.79 -4.63
C PHE A 146 -25.96 4.24 -4.54
N ASN A 147 -26.63 4.36 -3.39
CA ASN A 147 -27.95 3.77 -3.12
C ASN A 147 -27.97 2.25 -3.36
N LEU A 148 -26.90 1.56 -2.96
CA LEU A 148 -26.70 0.13 -3.09
C LEU A 148 -26.23 -0.47 -1.75
N ASP A 149 -26.93 -1.49 -1.25
CA ASP A 149 -26.54 -2.18 -0.03
C ASP A 149 -25.60 -3.36 -0.31
N ILE A 150 -24.37 -3.27 0.22
CA ILE A 150 -23.35 -4.32 0.10
C ILE A 150 -23.23 -5.17 1.37
N ARG A 151 -23.95 -4.85 2.46
CA ARG A 151 -23.92 -5.60 3.73
C ARG A 151 -24.25 -7.09 3.58
N PRO A 152 -25.13 -7.54 2.68
CA PRO A 152 -25.38 -8.97 2.47
C PRO A 152 -24.13 -9.78 2.05
N HIS A 153 -23.09 -9.11 1.54
CA HIS A 153 -21.83 -9.73 1.14
C HIS A 153 -20.70 -9.55 2.17
N MET A 154 -20.96 -8.84 3.27
CA MET A 154 -19.95 -8.55 4.29
C MET A 154 -19.61 -9.82 5.07
N PRO A 155 -18.33 -10.20 5.15
CA PRO A 155 -17.94 -11.34 5.96
C PRO A 155 -17.91 -10.98 7.45
N THR A 156 -17.90 -12.01 8.28
CA THR A 156 -17.41 -11.91 9.66
C THR A 156 -15.93 -12.23 9.65
N TYR A 157 -15.08 -11.21 9.85
CA TYR A 157 -13.63 -11.44 9.87
C TYR A 157 -13.23 -12.30 11.07
N SER A 158 -12.59 -13.42 10.80
CA SER A 158 -12.14 -14.39 11.80
C SER A 158 -11.04 -15.28 11.20
N PHE A 159 -10.40 -16.10 12.02
CA PHE A 159 -9.47 -17.11 11.50
C PHE A 159 -10.16 -18.15 10.60
N GLU A 160 -11.40 -18.51 10.92
CA GLU A 160 -12.18 -19.44 10.09
C GLU A 160 -12.46 -18.84 8.72
N TRP A 161 -12.93 -17.59 8.69
CA TRP A 161 -13.13 -16.87 7.44
C TRP A 161 -11.83 -16.73 6.66
N TRP A 162 -10.75 -16.32 7.31
CA TRP A 162 -9.47 -16.09 6.64
C TRP A 162 -8.90 -17.38 6.04
N ARG A 163 -8.95 -18.50 6.78
CA ARG A 163 -8.53 -19.80 6.25
C ARG A 163 -9.36 -20.22 5.04
N SER A 164 -10.68 -20.15 5.14
CA SER A 164 -11.60 -20.43 4.02
C SER A 164 -11.33 -19.51 2.82
N ARG A 165 -11.02 -18.23 3.09
CA ARG A 165 -10.71 -17.27 2.03
C ARG A 165 -9.38 -17.58 1.35
N CYS A 166 -8.36 -18.02 2.08
CA CYS A 166 -7.10 -18.47 1.49
C CYS A 166 -7.33 -19.63 0.50
N ASP A 167 -8.20 -20.59 0.82
CA ASP A 167 -8.54 -21.69 -0.09
C ASP A 167 -9.14 -21.20 -1.42
N VAL A 168 -10.02 -20.20 -1.36
CA VAL A 168 -10.64 -19.62 -2.57
C VAL A 168 -9.66 -18.77 -3.37
N LEU A 169 -8.81 -18.00 -2.69
CA LEU A 169 -7.81 -17.14 -3.32
C LEU A 169 -6.60 -17.90 -3.88
N GLY A 170 -6.46 -19.19 -3.54
CA GLY A 170 -5.25 -19.95 -3.80
C GLY A 170 -4.04 -19.42 -3.02
N SER A 171 -4.28 -18.88 -1.82
CA SER A 171 -3.24 -18.55 -0.84
C SER A 171 -3.05 -19.73 0.13
N ASN A 172 -2.05 -19.64 1.01
CA ASN A 172 -1.84 -20.62 2.07
C ASN A 172 -1.92 -19.90 3.42
N PHE A 173 -2.87 -20.32 4.25
CA PHE A 173 -3.17 -19.66 5.52
C PHE A 173 -1.98 -19.67 6.49
N ASP A 174 -1.30 -20.81 6.65
CA ASP A 174 -0.15 -20.91 7.57
C ASP A 174 1.04 -20.09 7.06
N TYR A 175 1.28 -20.10 5.74
CA TYR A 175 2.27 -19.27 5.10
C TYR A 175 1.98 -17.78 5.27
N ASP A 176 0.71 -17.37 5.15
CA ASP A 176 0.31 -15.97 5.34
C ASP A 176 0.47 -15.55 6.81
N LEU A 177 0.23 -16.45 7.78
CA LEU A 177 0.54 -16.20 9.19
C LEU A 177 2.05 -16.05 9.46
N GLN A 178 2.87 -16.91 8.85
CA GLN A 178 4.34 -16.88 8.95
C GLN A 178 4.95 -15.68 8.20
N SER A 179 4.28 -15.19 7.16
CA SER A 179 4.69 -14.02 6.39
C SER A 179 4.49 -12.70 7.13
N LEU A 180 3.74 -12.70 8.24
CA LEU A 180 3.50 -11.50 9.02
C LEU A 180 4.75 -11.10 9.81
N GLY A 181 5.16 -9.84 9.70
CA GLY A 181 6.45 -9.35 10.21
C GLY A 181 7.61 -9.57 9.24
N THR A 182 7.35 -9.69 7.93
CA THR A 182 8.39 -9.87 6.91
C THR A 182 8.41 -8.71 5.93
N LEU A 183 9.60 -8.42 5.38
CA LEU A 183 9.79 -7.29 4.48
C LEU A 183 9.31 -7.62 3.05
N GLY A 184 9.76 -8.77 2.55
CA GLY A 184 9.67 -9.15 1.14
C GLY A 184 10.80 -8.67 0.25
N GLY A 185 10.62 -8.84 -1.07
CA GLY A 185 11.47 -8.26 -2.10
C GLY A 185 10.87 -7.01 -2.75
N GLY A 186 11.38 -6.66 -3.94
CA GLY A 186 10.97 -5.46 -4.67
C GLY A 186 11.56 -4.19 -4.08
N ASN A 187 10.74 -3.13 -3.98
CA ASN A 187 11.15 -1.83 -3.46
C ASN A 187 10.92 -1.69 -1.94
N HIS A 188 10.69 -2.79 -1.22
CA HIS A 188 10.49 -2.78 0.22
C HIS A 188 11.81 -2.63 0.98
N PHE A 189 11.80 -1.85 2.06
CA PHE A 189 13.00 -1.58 2.85
C PHE A 189 12.69 -1.32 4.33
N VAL A 190 13.70 -1.53 5.17
CA VAL A 190 13.76 -0.96 6.52
C VAL A 190 14.98 -0.06 6.57
N GLU A 191 14.81 1.19 6.97
CA GLU A 191 15.91 2.17 7.06
C GLU A 191 15.83 3.00 8.34
N ILE A 192 16.96 3.64 8.68
CA ILE A 192 17.07 4.56 9.80
C ILE A 192 17.29 5.96 9.24
N ASN A 193 16.37 6.88 9.52
CA ASN A 193 16.40 8.26 9.08
C ASN A 193 16.80 9.21 10.22
N ASP A 194 17.61 10.22 9.88
CA ASP A 194 17.99 11.29 10.81
C ASP A 194 16.75 12.16 11.14
N GLY A 195 16.57 12.50 12.42
CA GLY A 195 15.53 13.42 12.90
C GLY A 195 16.09 14.82 13.18
N HIS A 196 15.21 15.79 13.42
CA HIS A 196 15.62 17.19 13.63
C HIS A 196 16.27 17.46 15.00
N ASP A 197 15.95 16.66 16.04
CA ASP A 197 16.37 16.91 17.43
C ASP A 197 17.47 15.94 17.92
N GLY A 198 18.31 15.44 17.00
CA GLY A 198 19.35 14.45 17.29
C GLY A 198 18.82 13.03 17.58
N GLY A 199 17.50 12.85 17.63
CA GLY A 199 16.84 11.56 17.47
C GLY A 199 16.76 11.13 16.00
N GLY A 200 16.03 10.07 15.72
CA GLY A 200 15.81 9.60 14.36
C GLY A 200 14.50 8.83 14.23
N TYR A 201 14.34 8.14 13.11
CA TYR A 201 13.17 7.32 12.85
C TYR A 201 13.59 5.99 12.25
N ILE A 202 13.03 4.89 12.75
CA ILE A 202 12.98 3.66 11.97
C ILE A 202 11.83 3.78 10.98
N THR A 203 12.09 3.46 9.72
CA THR A 203 11.13 3.55 8.63
C THR A 203 10.98 2.17 8.00
N VAL A 204 9.74 1.71 7.86
CA VAL A 204 9.40 0.42 7.28
C VAL A 204 8.50 0.65 6.08
N HIS A 205 8.96 0.26 4.89
CA HIS A 205 8.17 0.25 3.66
C HIS A 205 7.87 -1.20 3.27
N THR A 206 6.61 -1.60 3.40
CA THR A 206 6.11 -2.92 2.96
C THR A 206 4.58 -2.89 2.81
N GLY A 207 4.02 -3.97 2.28
CA GLY A 207 2.59 -4.13 2.03
C GLY A 207 2.02 -5.44 2.57
N SER A 208 1.01 -5.95 1.88
CA SER A 208 0.21 -7.11 2.30
C SER A 208 0.81 -8.47 1.92
N ARG A 209 2.08 -8.46 1.48
CA ARG A 209 2.83 -9.67 1.11
C ARG A 209 2.07 -10.49 0.03
N ASN A 210 2.23 -11.81 0.04
CA ASN A 210 1.57 -12.70 -0.91
C ASN A 210 0.03 -12.60 -0.84
N PHE A 211 -0.55 -12.36 0.35
CA PHE A 211 -2.01 -12.33 0.50
C PHE A 211 -2.67 -11.29 -0.42
N GLY A 212 -2.21 -10.04 -0.42
CA GLY A 212 -2.75 -9.03 -1.35
C GLY A 212 -2.49 -9.35 -2.81
N GLN A 213 -1.36 -9.99 -3.13
CA GLN A 213 -1.08 -10.42 -4.48
C GLN A 213 -2.10 -11.48 -4.96
N ARG A 214 -2.50 -12.39 -4.07
CA ARG A 214 -3.54 -13.40 -4.34
C ARG A 214 -4.92 -12.78 -4.49
N VAL A 215 -5.29 -11.83 -3.62
CA VAL A 215 -6.52 -11.03 -3.76
C VAL A 215 -6.57 -10.36 -5.13
N ALA A 216 -5.53 -9.62 -5.51
CA ALA A 216 -5.49 -8.91 -6.79
C ALA A 216 -5.57 -9.87 -7.99
N ARG A 217 -4.81 -10.97 -7.98
CA ARG A 217 -4.82 -11.97 -9.06
C ARG A 217 -6.18 -12.64 -9.22
N PHE A 218 -6.81 -13.03 -8.11
CA PHE A 218 -8.13 -13.66 -8.12
C PHE A 218 -9.17 -12.75 -8.77
N HIS A 219 -9.27 -11.50 -8.31
CA HIS A 219 -10.28 -10.54 -8.77
C HIS A 219 -10.00 -9.96 -10.17
N GLN A 220 -8.76 -10.02 -10.66
CA GLN A 220 -8.42 -9.67 -12.05
C GLN A 220 -8.70 -10.80 -13.07
N GLY A 221 -9.29 -11.92 -12.64
CA GLY A 221 -9.62 -13.05 -13.51
C GLY A 221 -8.50 -14.08 -13.67
N GLY A 222 -7.48 -14.04 -12.80
CA GLY A 222 -6.43 -15.06 -12.71
C GLY A 222 -6.83 -16.30 -11.90
N GLY A 223 -8.08 -16.41 -11.46
CA GLY A 223 -8.62 -17.52 -10.70
C GLY A 223 -8.72 -18.81 -11.53
N SER A 224 -7.60 -19.50 -11.74
CA SER A 224 -7.62 -20.92 -12.09
C SER A 224 -7.54 -21.72 -10.78
N THR A 225 -8.55 -22.52 -10.49
CA THR A 225 -8.64 -23.52 -9.40
C THR A 225 -7.66 -24.69 -9.55
N ASP A 226 -6.63 -24.52 -10.37
CA ASP A 226 -5.67 -25.57 -10.66
C ASP A 226 -4.56 -25.57 -9.60
N ARG A 227 -4.76 -26.39 -8.57
CA ARG A 227 -3.82 -26.62 -7.46
C ARG A 227 -2.41 -27.05 -7.92
N THR A 228 -2.24 -27.43 -9.19
CA THR A 228 -0.94 -27.82 -9.76
C THR A 228 -0.10 -26.64 -10.27
N ARG A 229 -0.67 -25.43 -10.43
CA ARG A 229 0.10 -24.19 -10.71
C ARG A 229 0.67 -23.51 -9.47
N ASN A 230 0.94 -24.28 -8.41
CA ASN A 230 1.82 -23.88 -7.31
C ASN A 230 3.31 -23.87 -7.70
N VAL A 231 3.63 -24.09 -8.99
CA VAL A 231 4.97 -23.98 -9.54
C VAL A 231 5.22 -22.52 -9.93
N LEU A 232 6.06 -21.85 -9.13
CA LEU A 232 6.96 -20.77 -9.53
C LEU A 232 6.30 -19.63 -10.33
N LEU A 233 5.86 -18.59 -9.64
CA LEU A 233 5.84 -17.26 -10.23
C LEU A 233 6.85 -16.41 -9.49
N ASP A 234 8.09 -16.61 -9.93
CA ASP A 234 9.26 -15.80 -9.64
C ASP A 234 8.91 -14.32 -9.89
N ASP A 235 9.24 -13.46 -8.92
CA ASP A 235 9.08 -11.99 -9.03
C ASP A 235 10.02 -11.39 -10.10
N ASN A 236 10.76 -12.23 -10.81
CA ASN A 236 11.66 -11.86 -11.91
C ASN A 236 10.99 -11.71 -13.28
N ASN A 237 9.68 -11.96 -13.42
CA ASN A 237 9.04 -11.80 -14.73
C ASN A 237 8.71 -10.33 -15.03
N THR A 238 9.77 -9.59 -15.33
CA THR A 238 9.81 -8.32 -16.05
C THR A 238 9.46 -8.48 -17.54
N HIS A 239 9.20 -9.71 -18.03
CA HIS A 239 8.65 -9.94 -19.36
C HIS A 239 7.12 -9.79 -19.41
N ASP A 240 6.75 -8.52 -19.56
CA ASP A 240 5.87 -7.98 -20.60
C ASP A 240 5.07 -9.02 -21.41
N SER A 241 3.85 -9.30 -20.94
CA SER A 241 2.73 -9.61 -21.82
C SER A 241 1.61 -8.66 -21.41
N PRO A 242 0.87 -8.04 -22.36
CA PRO A 242 -0.21 -7.15 -22.04
C PRO A 242 -1.25 -7.94 -21.26
N ARG A 243 -1.21 -7.82 -19.93
CA ARG A 243 -2.24 -8.37 -19.06
C ARG A 243 -3.53 -7.74 -19.56
N ARG A 244 -4.49 -8.58 -19.95
CA ARG A 244 -5.80 -8.13 -20.44
C ARG A 244 -6.32 -7.04 -19.49
N PRO A 245 -6.90 -5.95 -20.01
CA PRO A 245 -7.46 -4.91 -19.17
C PRO A 245 -8.39 -5.56 -18.14
N SER A 246 -8.17 -5.24 -16.86
CA SER A 246 -8.98 -5.77 -15.77
C SER A 246 -10.44 -5.52 -16.10
N ARG A 247 -11.25 -6.58 -16.18
CA ARG A 247 -12.71 -6.40 -16.30
C ARG A 247 -13.21 -5.67 -15.06
N ALA A 248 -14.11 -4.72 -15.23
CA ALA A 248 -14.80 -4.11 -14.11
C ALA A 248 -15.63 -5.16 -13.35
N LEU A 249 -15.58 -5.07 -12.03
CA LEU A 249 -16.44 -5.82 -11.13
C LEU A 249 -17.64 -4.96 -10.75
N HIS A 250 -18.80 -5.61 -10.64
CA HIS A 250 -20.08 -4.98 -10.29
C HIS A 250 -20.80 -5.86 -9.26
N GLY A 251 -21.73 -5.26 -8.51
CA GLY A 251 -22.59 -5.97 -7.55
C GLY A 251 -21.80 -6.87 -6.60
N ALA A 252 -22.26 -8.11 -6.42
CA ALA A 252 -21.64 -9.09 -5.52
C ALA A 252 -20.14 -9.30 -5.74
N ALA A 253 -19.66 -9.24 -6.99
CA ALA A 253 -18.24 -9.40 -7.29
C ALA A 253 -17.41 -8.18 -6.84
N ALA A 254 -17.94 -6.97 -7.00
CA ALA A 254 -17.30 -5.75 -6.49
C ALA A 254 -17.28 -5.77 -4.96
N SER A 255 -18.41 -6.12 -4.32
CA SER A 255 -18.51 -6.24 -2.86
C SER A 255 -17.49 -7.23 -2.30
N ALA A 256 -17.37 -8.42 -2.91
CA ALA A 256 -16.37 -9.41 -2.51
C ALA A 256 -14.93 -8.87 -2.62
N TYR A 257 -14.61 -8.14 -3.69
CA TYR A 257 -13.31 -7.49 -3.83
C TYR A 257 -13.07 -6.44 -2.75
N PHE A 258 -14.05 -5.60 -2.44
CA PHE A 258 -13.91 -4.58 -1.40
C PHE A 258 -13.66 -5.19 -0.01
N PHE A 259 -14.38 -6.24 0.36
CA PHE A 259 -14.17 -6.90 1.66
C PHE A 259 -12.84 -7.68 1.73
N ASP A 260 -12.38 -8.28 0.63
CA ASP A 260 -11.04 -8.87 0.55
C ASP A 260 -9.94 -7.78 0.65
N MET A 261 -10.15 -6.63 0.02
CA MET A 261 -9.26 -5.46 0.06
C MET A 261 -9.14 -4.90 1.48
N ILE A 262 -10.24 -4.80 2.24
CA ILE A 262 -10.21 -4.36 3.64
C ILE A 262 -9.28 -5.27 4.45
N TRP A 263 -9.43 -6.59 4.35
CA TRP A 263 -8.55 -7.49 5.08
C TRP A 263 -7.10 -7.42 4.60
N ALA A 264 -6.85 -7.31 3.29
CA ALA A 264 -5.50 -7.14 2.77
C ALA A 264 -4.83 -5.84 3.26
N GLN A 265 -5.58 -4.74 3.33
CA GLN A 265 -5.10 -3.46 3.89
C GLN A 265 -4.82 -3.59 5.40
N THR A 266 -5.70 -4.25 6.15
CA THR A 266 -5.48 -4.57 7.57
C THR A 266 -4.24 -5.43 7.76
N TYR A 267 -4.03 -6.44 6.91
CA TYR A 267 -2.84 -7.28 6.93
C TYR A 267 -1.55 -6.48 6.67
N ALA A 268 -1.54 -5.58 5.68
CA ALA A 268 -0.39 -4.72 5.43
C ALA A 268 -0.07 -3.82 6.64
N SER A 269 -1.11 -3.30 7.30
CA SER A 269 -1.00 -2.52 8.53
C SER A 269 -0.42 -3.34 9.70
N MET A 270 -0.92 -4.55 9.91
CA MET A 270 -0.38 -5.51 10.88
C MET A 270 1.10 -5.80 10.60
N ASN A 271 1.45 -6.01 9.33
CA ASN A 271 2.81 -6.38 8.93
C ASN A 271 3.82 -5.28 9.29
N ARG A 272 3.50 -4.01 9.01
CA ARG A 272 4.35 -2.87 9.38
C ARG A 272 4.52 -2.75 10.90
N ARG A 273 3.44 -2.89 11.66
CA ARG A 273 3.46 -2.85 13.13
C ARG A 273 4.27 -3.99 13.72
N ALA A 274 4.15 -5.19 13.17
CA ALA A 274 4.92 -6.36 13.59
C ALA A 274 6.43 -6.18 13.38
N ILE A 275 6.85 -5.66 12.21
CA ILE A 275 8.26 -5.34 11.94
C ILE A 275 8.77 -4.28 12.93
N LEU A 276 8.03 -3.18 13.08
CA LEU A 276 8.41 -2.11 14.02
C LEU A 276 8.54 -2.65 15.45
N SER A 277 7.52 -3.36 15.94
CA SER A 277 7.47 -3.91 17.29
C SER A 277 8.67 -4.83 17.58
N VAL A 278 8.97 -5.76 16.68
CA VAL A 278 10.08 -6.71 16.86
C VAL A 278 11.43 -6.01 16.89
N VAL A 279 11.67 -5.06 15.97
CA VAL A 279 12.94 -4.34 15.91
C VAL A 279 13.11 -3.44 17.14
N LEU A 280 12.07 -2.69 17.51
CA LEU A 280 12.09 -1.77 18.66
C LEU A 280 12.31 -2.52 19.98
N ASN A 281 11.57 -3.61 20.20
CA ASN A 281 11.73 -4.45 21.38
C ASN A 281 13.15 -5.02 21.47
N ALA A 282 13.73 -5.47 20.36
CA ALA A 282 15.08 -6.04 20.33
C ALA A 282 16.19 -5.00 20.63
N VAL A 283 15.92 -3.70 20.46
CA VAL A 283 16.86 -2.62 20.85
C VAL A 283 16.47 -1.91 22.14
N GLY A 284 15.46 -2.41 22.86
CA GLY A 284 15.00 -1.87 24.13
C GLY A 284 14.28 -0.52 24.01
N VAL A 285 13.60 -0.29 22.89
CA VAL A 285 12.70 0.86 22.71
C VAL A 285 11.27 0.35 22.82
N GLU A 286 10.45 0.98 23.64
CA GLU A 286 9.04 0.67 23.76
C GLU A 286 8.32 0.96 22.44
N PHE A 287 7.49 0.01 22.00
CA PHE A 287 6.63 0.20 20.84
C PHE A 287 5.38 0.99 21.25
N ASP A 288 5.25 2.22 20.73
CA ASP A 288 4.06 3.05 20.90
C ASP A 288 3.39 3.28 19.54
N GLU A 289 2.20 2.69 19.37
CA GLU A 289 1.44 2.82 18.13
C GLU A 289 1.01 4.28 17.87
N ALA A 290 0.77 5.09 18.91
CA ALA A 290 0.36 6.49 18.75
C ALA A 290 1.49 7.38 18.17
N SER A 291 2.74 6.94 18.34
CA SER A 291 3.92 7.60 17.81
C SER A 291 4.16 7.32 16.32
N ILE A 292 3.44 6.36 15.72
CA ILE A 292 3.62 6.01 14.32
C ILE A 292 3.11 7.14 13.40
N VAL A 293 3.93 7.49 12.40
CA VAL A 293 3.50 8.27 11.24
C VAL A 293 3.44 7.34 10.05
N GLU A 294 2.26 7.18 9.46
CA GLU A 294 2.00 6.18 8.42
C GLU A 294 1.40 6.83 7.17
N SER A 295 1.81 6.36 5.99
CA SER A 295 1.20 6.74 4.72
C SER A 295 1.15 5.54 3.79
N VAL A 296 -0.06 5.13 3.46
CA VAL A 296 -0.36 4.02 2.52
C VAL A 296 -0.53 4.60 1.13
N HIS A 297 -0.01 3.90 0.11
CA HIS A 297 0.01 4.43 -1.26
C HIS A 297 -0.60 3.53 -2.33
N ASN A 298 -0.93 2.27 -2.03
CA ASN A 298 -1.69 1.38 -2.93
C ASN A 298 -2.94 0.85 -2.22
N TYR A 299 -4.06 1.54 -2.30
CA TYR A 299 -5.24 1.19 -1.51
C TYR A 299 -6.52 1.87 -2.00
N ILE A 300 -7.65 1.39 -1.50
CA ILE A 300 -8.91 2.14 -1.52
C ILE A 300 -9.09 2.72 -0.12
N ASP A 301 -9.25 4.04 -0.03
CA ASP A 301 -9.69 4.63 1.22
C ASP A 301 -11.22 4.58 1.25
N PHE A 302 -11.71 3.63 2.03
CA PHE A 302 -13.13 3.35 2.15
C PHE A 302 -13.92 4.45 2.89
N ARG A 303 -13.23 5.46 3.46
CA ARG A 303 -13.87 6.58 4.16
C ARG A 303 -14.19 7.73 3.21
N ASP A 304 -13.27 8.06 2.30
CA ASP A 304 -13.43 9.16 1.33
C ASP A 304 -13.78 8.68 -0.09
N LEU A 305 -13.90 7.36 -0.26
CA LEU A 305 -14.23 6.66 -1.50
C LEU A 305 -13.25 7.04 -2.63
N VAL A 306 -11.95 7.04 -2.33
CA VAL A 306 -10.89 7.32 -3.31
C VAL A 306 -9.98 6.12 -3.50
N VAL A 307 -9.78 5.76 -4.76
CA VAL A 307 -8.81 4.75 -5.20
C VAL A 307 -7.45 5.42 -5.37
N ARG A 308 -6.39 4.80 -4.85
CA ARG A 308 -5.02 5.33 -4.91
C ARG A 308 -4.01 4.26 -5.31
N LYS A 309 -3.11 4.60 -6.24
CA LYS A 309 -1.95 3.79 -6.61
C LYS A 309 -0.71 4.67 -6.73
N GLY A 310 0.29 4.44 -5.88
CA GLY A 310 1.41 5.34 -5.69
C GLY A 310 1.01 6.75 -5.23
N ALA A 311 -0.09 6.89 -4.51
CA ALA A 311 -0.55 8.19 -4.03
C ALA A 311 -1.06 8.06 -2.60
N ILE A 312 -0.75 9.04 -1.75
CA ILE A 312 -1.11 9.01 -0.32
C ILE A 312 -2.23 9.99 -0.02
N ARG A 313 -3.04 9.72 1.01
CA ARG A 313 -3.93 10.73 1.59
C ARG A 313 -3.11 11.81 2.33
N CYS A 314 -3.59 13.06 2.26
CA CYS A 314 -2.94 14.22 2.88
C CYS A 314 -4.01 15.27 3.23
N HIS A 315 -4.90 14.97 4.17
CA HIS A 315 -5.90 15.93 4.63
C HIS A 315 -5.28 17.03 5.51
N ALA A 316 -5.91 18.19 5.57
CA ALA A 316 -5.45 19.29 6.43
C ALA A 316 -5.25 18.82 7.88
N GLY A 317 -4.06 19.08 8.44
CA GLY A 317 -3.68 18.67 9.79
C GLY A 317 -3.15 17.23 9.93
N GLU A 318 -3.24 16.41 8.88
CA GLU A 318 -2.70 15.04 8.88
C GLU A 318 -1.16 15.05 8.76
N ARG A 319 -0.49 14.20 9.55
CA ARG A 319 0.93 13.91 9.39
C ARG A 319 1.10 12.87 8.29
N CYS A 320 2.00 13.12 7.36
CA CYS A 320 2.31 12.18 6.28
C CYS A 320 3.80 11.91 6.16
N VAL A 321 4.13 10.75 5.59
CA VAL A 321 5.49 10.37 5.21
C VAL A 321 5.54 10.15 3.71
N VAL A 322 6.57 10.72 3.08
CA VAL A 322 6.90 10.52 1.68
C VAL A 322 8.33 9.99 1.62
N ALA A 323 8.52 8.79 1.08
CA ALA A 323 9.85 8.21 0.89
C ALA A 323 10.41 8.55 -0.50
N SER A 324 11.70 8.87 -0.57
CA SER A 324 12.46 8.78 -1.82
C SER A 324 12.89 7.32 -2.09
N THR A 325 13.28 6.98 -3.32
CA THR A 325 13.82 5.64 -3.65
C THR A 325 15.08 5.28 -2.86
N CYS A 326 15.22 4.00 -2.51
CA CYS A 326 16.48 3.39 -2.06
C CYS A 326 17.53 3.53 -3.19
N ALA A 327 18.69 4.11 -2.89
CA ALA A 327 19.72 4.38 -3.90
C ALA A 327 20.34 3.06 -4.40
N THR A 328 20.06 2.70 -5.65
CA THR A 328 20.83 1.69 -6.38
C THR A 328 21.99 2.36 -7.13
N GLU A 329 23.20 1.99 -6.71
CA GLU A 329 24.52 2.14 -7.36
C GLU A 329 25.30 3.47 -7.25
N SER A 330 26.43 3.36 -6.54
CA SER A 330 27.73 4.06 -6.72
C SER A 330 27.90 5.55 -6.42
N TRP A 331 26.89 6.27 -5.92
CA TRP A 331 27.10 7.60 -5.36
C TRP A 331 26.50 7.67 -3.96
N SER A 332 27.24 8.27 -3.04
CA SER A 332 26.93 8.48 -1.62
C SER A 332 25.72 9.42 -1.41
N ALA A 333 24.55 9.04 -1.92
CA ALA A 333 23.27 9.70 -1.73
C ALA A 333 22.36 8.80 -0.88
N LYS A 334 22.20 9.16 0.40
CA LYS A 334 21.26 8.53 1.33
C LYS A 334 19.83 8.64 0.76
N ALA A 335 19.10 7.54 0.69
CA ALA A 335 17.63 7.59 0.65
C ALA A 335 17.15 8.24 1.96
N LYS A 336 16.15 9.12 1.88
CA LYS A 336 15.60 9.81 3.05
C LYS A 336 14.08 9.77 3.00
N ALA A 337 13.44 8.94 3.82
CA ALA A 337 12.08 9.23 4.25
C ALA A 337 12.12 10.31 5.34
N THR A 338 11.42 11.42 5.11
CA THR A 338 11.33 12.52 6.08
C THR A 338 9.89 12.67 6.54
N PRO A 339 9.63 12.79 7.86
CA PRO A 339 8.32 13.22 8.33
C PRO A 339 8.06 14.60 7.74
N ARG A 340 6.98 14.75 6.96
CA ARG A 340 6.58 16.09 6.51
C ARG A 340 5.69 16.72 7.57
N GLY A 341 5.75 18.05 7.66
CA GLY A 341 4.85 18.84 8.50
C GLY A 341 3.37 18.62 8.11
N THR A 342 2.46 19.15 8.91
CA THR A 342 1.02 19.01 8.68
C THR A 342 0.61 19.49 7.28
N CYS A 343 -0.17 18.68 6.56
CA CYS A 343 -0.70 19.06 5.25
C CYS A 343 -1.56 20.34 5.38
N ARG A 344 -1.44 21.29 4.42
CA ARG A 344 -2.12 22.60 4.44
C ARG A 344 -3.12 22.82 3.28
N GLY A 345 -3.47 21.80 2.51
CA GLY A 345 -4.34 21.92 1.32
C GLY A 345 -5.64 21.10 1.39
N PRO A 346 -6.67 21.45 0.59
CA PRO A 346 -7.99 20.78 0.58
C PRO A 346 -8.07 19.52 -0.30
N MET A 347 -7.09 19.24 -1.18
CA MET A 347 -7.12 18.06 -2.06
C MET A 347 -6.35 16.85 -1.51
N ALA A 348 -7.04 15.71 -1.42
CA ALA A 348 -6.69 14.51 -0.66
C ALA A 348 -5.72 13.53 -1.34
N ALA A 349 -4.68 14.03 -2.01
CA ALA A 349 -3.64 13.20 -2.59
C ALA A 349 -2.28 13.91 -2.67
N ALA A 350 -1.21 13.26 -2.20
CA ALA A 350 0.17 13.71 -2.37
C ALA A 350 1.04 12.64 -3.07
N ALA A 351 2.16 13.11 -3.60
CA ALA A 351 3.04 12.41 -4.54
C ALA A 351 4.40 12.07 -3.94
N PHE A 352 5.04 10.99 -4.40
CA PHE A 352 6.44 10.67 -4.13
C PHE A 352 7.37 11.35 -5.14
N ASP A 353 7.50 12.66 -5.07
CA ASP A 353 8.42 13.37 -5.96
C ASP A 353 9.88 12.97 -5.65
N ARG A 354 10.52 12.28 -6.62
CA ARG A 354 11.90 11.77 -6.53
C ARG A 354 12.96 12.89 -6.67
N ALA A 355 12.57 14.12 -7.03
CA ALA A 355 13.52 15.19 -7.35
C ALA A 355 13.17 16.58 -6.76
N LYS A 356 11.95 16.82 -6.26
CA LYS A 356 11.56 18.12 -5.70
C LYS A 356 10.71 17.99 -4.42
N PRO A 357 10.70 19.01 -3.54
CA PRO A 357 9.78 19.04 -2.41
C PRO A 357 8.32 18.97 -2.90
N CYS A 358 7.46 18.22 -2.19
CA CYS A 358 6.01 18.14 -2.42
C CYS A 358 5.45 19.50 -2.84
N SER A 359 4.72 19.54 -3.95
CA SER A 359 3.96 20.69 -4.42
C SER A 359 2.77 21.07 -3.53
N CYS A 360 2.71 20.53 -2.31
CA CYS A 360 1.83 20.92 -1.21
C CYS A 360 1.86 22.44 -0.88
N ALA A 361 2.82 23.20 -1.46
CA ALA A 361 3.09 24.61 -1.18
C ALA A 361 2.75 25.56 -2.34
N LYS A 362 1.88 25.19 -3.29
CA LYS A 362 1.30 26.16 -4.21
C LYS A 362 -0.21 26.21 -4.03
N GLU A 363 -0.64 27.30 -3.39
CA GLU A 363 -2.00 27.83 -3.55
C GLU A 363 -2.32 27.89 -5.04
N ALA A 364 -3.46 27.30 -5.43
CA ALA A 364 -4.18 27.74 -6.60
C ALA A 364 -5.57 28.20 -6.08
N PRO A 365 -6.07 29.37 -6.51
CA PRO A 365 -7.31 29.97 -6.03
C PRO A 365 -8.54 29.08 -6.23
#